data_AF-A0A6N8GK34-F1
#
_entry.id   AF-A0A6N8GK34-F1
#
_cell.length_a   1.000
_cell.length_b   1.000
_cell.length_c   1.000
_cell.angle_alpha   90.00
_cell.angle_beta   90.00
_cell.angle_gamma   90.00
#
_symmetry.space_group_name_H-M   'P 1'
#
loop_
_entity.id
_entity.type
_entity.pdbx_description
1 polymer ?
#
loop_
_entity_poly.entity_id
_entity_poly.type
_entity_poly.pdbx_seq_one_letter_code
_entity_poly.pdbx_strand_id
1 'polypeptide(L)'
;MNELLFAFGLTLFAGLATGAGAFLALVTRRTDAKFLAVSLGFSAGVMIYVSLVEIFVKAQVALVAELGERAGAWATAGGFFGGIALIAVIDRLVPSRVNPHEYPHDDGGRQRRLMRMGTMTAVAIAIHNFPEGFATFVAAMQEPSVAIPVVVAIALHNIPEGISVAVPIHSATGDRRKAFRYSFLSGLAEPLGGVLGYLILLPFMSDAVFGVVFAGVAGIMVFISLDKLLPTAQEYGEHHLSVYGLVAGMAVMAVSLLLFV
;
A
#
# COMPACT_ATOMS: atom_id res chain seq x y z
N MET A 1 -14.28 -17.59 -21.10
CA MET A 1 -13.56 -16.41 -21.63
C MET A 1 -14.14 -15.10 -21.09
N ASN A 2 -15.47 -14.94 -21.02
CA ASN A 2 -16.09 -13.74 -20.44
C ASN A 2 -15.74 -13.52 -18.95
N GLU A 3 -15.71 -14.58 -18.14
CA GLU A 3 -15.37 -14.49 -16.71
C GLU A 3 -13.90 -14.11 -16.47
N LEU A 4 -12.97 -14.69 -17.22
CA LEU A 4 -11.54 -14.32 -17.16
C LEU A 4 -11.30 -12.85 -17.51
N LEU A 5 -11.93 -12.38 -18.60
CA LEU A 5 -11.83 -10.97 -19.01
C LEU A 5 -12.50 -10.04 -17.99
N PHE A 6 -13.58 -10.49 -17.35
CA PHE A 6 -14.28 -9.75 -16.31
C PHE A 6 -13.43 -9.62 -15.05
N ALA A 7 -12.88 -10.73 -14.52
CA ALA A 7 -11.97 -10.74 -13.37
C ALA A 7 -10.70 -9.92 -13.63
N PHE A 8 -10.14 -10.03 -14.84
CA PHE A 8 -9.04 -9.17 -15.28
C PHE A 8 -9.45 -7.69 -15.31
N GLY A 9 -10.64 -7.38 -15.82
CA GLY A 9 -11.17 -6.02 -15.87
C GLY A 9 -11.33 -5.40 -14.48
N LEU A 10 -11.79 -6.19 -13.50
CA LEU A 10 -11.93 -5.75 -12.11
C LEU A 10 -10.58 -5.49 -11.43
N THR A 11 -9.61 -6.41 -11.56
CA THR A 11 -8.26 -6.22 -11.01
C THR A 11 -7.50 -5.09 -11.69
N LEU A 12 -7.71 -4.89 -13.00
CA LEU A 12 -7.16 -3.74 -13.73
C LEU A 12 -7.80 -2.44 -13.23
N PHE A 13 -9.12 -2.41 -13.05
CA PHE A 13 -9.82 -1.22 -12.54
C PHE A 13 -9.30 -0.82 -11.16
N ALA A 14 -9.17 -1.78 -10.25
CA ALA A 14 -8.61 -1.56 -8.93
C ALA A 14 -7.16 -1.06 -9.00
N GLY A 15 -6.28 -1.71 -9.77
CA GLY A 15 -4.88 -1.29 -9.90
C GLY A 15 -4.71 0.08 -10.58
N LEU A 16 -5.60 0.45 -11.50
CA LEU A 16 -5.62 1.77 -12.11
C LEU A 16 -5.99 2.89 -11.12
N ALA A 17 -6.68 2.57 -10.02
CA ALA A 17 -7.02 3.55 -8.99
C ALA A 17 -5.77 4.08 -8.28
N THR A 18 -4.70 3.28 -8.17
CA THR A 18 -3.37 3.76 -7.71
C THR A 18 -2.82 4.81 -8.67
N GLY A 19 -2.90 4.58 -9.98
CA GLY A 19 -2.53 5.58 -10.98
C GLY A 19 -3.42 6.84 -10.91
N ALA A 20 -4.72 6.68 -10.67
CA ALA A 20 -5.65 7.79 -10.51
C ALA A 20 -5.29 8.66 -9.29
N GLY A 21 -4.95 8.04 -8.16
CA GLY A 21 -4.46 8.74 -6.97
C GLY A 21 -3.20 9.57 -7.24
N ALA A 22 -2.23 9.01 -7.95
CA ALA A 22 -1.05 9.76 -8.39
C ALA A 22 -1.42 10.92 -9.31
N PHE A 23 -2.30 10.71 -10.29
CA PHE A 23 -2.74 11.77 -11.19
C PHE A 23 -3.41 12.93 -10.43
N LEU A 24 -4.33 12.63 -9.51
CA LEU A 24 -5.00 13.63 -8.66
C LEU A 24 -4.00 14.43 -7.83
N ALA A 25 -3.02 13.76 -7.22
CA ALA A 25 -1.96 14.43 -6.45
C ALA A 25 -1.09 15.34 -7.31
N LEU A 26 -0.74 14.93 -8.53
CA LEU A 26 0.20 15.65 -9.40
C LEU A 26 -0.44 16.80 -10.19
N VAL A 27 -1.75 16.76 -10.44
CA VAL A 27 -2.52 17.85 -11.06
C VAL A 27 -2.77 19.00 -10.08
N THR A 28 -2.79 18.71 -8.78
CA THR A 28 -2.92 19.73 -7.75
C THR A 28 -1.74 20.70 -7.82
N ARG A 29 -2.02 22.00 -8.04
CA ARG A 29 -0.99 23.03 -8.28
C ARG A 29 -0.11 23.36 -7.06
N ARG A 30 -0.39 22.76 -5.89
CA ARG A 30 0.33 23.01 -4.64
C ARG A 30 1.14 21.78 -4.26
N THR A 31 2.46 21.90 -4.36
CA THR A 31 3.44 20.94 -3.84
C THR A 31 4.23 21.59 -2.71
N ASP A 32 3.54 22.38 -1.89
CA ASP A 32 4.12 23.06 -0.73
C ASP A 32 4.21 22.12 0.48
N ALA A 33 4.96 22.55 1.50
CA ALA A 33 5.16 21.81 2.75
C ALA A 33 3.84 21.35 3.39
N LYS A 34 2.78 22.17 3.31
CA LYS A 34 1.46 21.87 3.86
C LYS A 34 0.78 20.73 3.10
N PHE A 35 0.79 20.79 1.77
CA PHE A 35 0.27 19.69 0.96
C PHE A 35 1.02 18.39 1.21
N LEU A 36 2.36 18.44 1.31
CA LEU A 36 3.19 17.27 1.62
C LEU A 36 2.83 16.65 2.99
N ALA A 37 2.71 17.47 4.05
CA ALA A 37 2.34 17.00 5.37
C ALA A 37 0.94 16.36 5.41
N VAL A 38 -0.05 17.03 4.84
CA VAL A 38 -1.44 16.52 4.83
C VAL A 38 -1.55 15.26 3.99
N SER A 39 -0.97 15.23 2.78
CA SER A 39 -1.06 14.08 1.88
C SER A 39 -0.34 12.84 2.42
N LEU A 40 0.89 12.99 2.94
CA LEU A 40 1.62 11.88 3.54
C LEU A 40 1.00 11.40 4.85
N GLY A 41 0.53 12.34 5.69
CA GLY A 41 -0.23 12.00 6.90
C GLY A 41 -1.48 11.20 6.54
N PHE A 42 -2.28 11.69 5.60
CA PHE A 42 -3.47 11.01 5.08
C PHE A 42 -3.17 9.61 4.56
N SER A 43 -2.18 9.45 3.70
CA SER A 43 -1.76 8.14 3.20
C SER A 43 -1.31 7.20 4.33
N ALA A 44 -0.54 7.69 5.31
CA ALA A 44 -0.13 6.89 6.46
C ALA A 44 -1.34 6.44 7.29
N GLY A 45 -2.33 7.32 7.50
CA GLY A 45 -3.57 7.00 8.21
C GLY A 45 -4.39 5.93 7.51
N VAL A 46 -4.59 6.06 6.20
CA VAL A 46 -5.27 5.03 5.39
C VAL A 46 -4.53 3.69 5.50
N MET A 47 -3.22 3.68 5.23
CA MET A 47 -2.41 2.47 5.22
C MET A 47 -2.39 1.76 6.58
N ILE A 48 -2.30 2.50 7.69
CA ILE A 48 -2.37 1.92 9.04
C ILE A 48 -3.76 1.33 9.29
N TYR A 49 -4.83 2.05 8.94
CA TYR A 49 -6.19 1.62 9.21
C TYR A 49 -6.53 0.34 8.42
N VAL A 50 -6.32 0.34 7.10
CA VAL A 50 -6.60 -0.83 6.24
C VAL A 50 -5.76 -2.04 6.67
N SER A 51 -4.49 -1.83 7.02
CA SER A 51 -3.60 -2.92 7.45
C SER A 51 -4.09 -3.61 8.71
N LEU A 52 -4.56 -2.86 9.71
CA LEU A 52 -4.95 -3.40 11.01
C LEU A 52 -6.41 -3.89 11.04
N VAL A 53 -7.31 -3.18 10.37
CA VAL A 53 -8.76 -3.45 10.46
C VAL A 53 -9.21 -4.44 9.40
N GLU A 54 -8.55 -4.49 8.24
CA GLU A 54 -8.96 -5.34 7.14
C GLU A 54 -7.93 -6.45 6.85
N ILE A 55 -6.70 -6.09 6.49
CA ILE A 55 -5.70 -7.05 5.98
C ILE A 55 -5.28 -8.03 7.08
N PHE A 56 -4.97 -7.52 8.28
CA PHE A 56 -4.63 -8.36 9.43
C PHE A 56 -5.80 -9.28 9.82
N VAL A 57 -7.04 -8.78 9.78
CA VAL A 57 -8.22 -9.58 10.11
C VAL A 57 -8.47 -10.66 9.06
N LYS A 58 -8.33 -10.35 7.77
CA LYS A 58 -8.39 -11.34 6.68
C LYS A 58 -7.36 -12.45 6.86
N ALA A 59 -6.12 -12.08 7.21
CA ALA A 59 -5.07 -13.05 7.53
C ALA A 59 -5.45 -13.93 8.72
N GLN A 60 -6.01 -13.34 9.78
CA GLN A 60 -6.46 -14.05 10.96
C GLN A 60 -7.56 -15.05 10.65
N VAL A 61 -8.57 -14.65 9.87
CA VAL A 61 -9.69 -15.52 9.47
C VAL A 61 -9.15 -16.73 8.70
N ALA A 62 -8.29 -16.51 7.70
CA ALA A 62 -7.72 -17.60 6.90
C ALA A 62 -6.85 -18.55 7.75
N LEU A 63 -5.98 -18.01 8.62
CA LEU A 63 -5.08 -18.83 9.44
C LEU A 63 -5.81 -19.58 10.57
N VAL A 64 -6.84 -18.98 11.16
CA VAL A 64 -7.65 -19.64 12.18
C VAL A 64 -8.50 -20.75 11.57
N ALA A 65 -9.04 -20.55 10.37
CA ALA A 65 -9.79 -21.59 9.67
C ALA A 65 -8.92 -22.83 9.39
N GLU A 66 -7.67 -22.64 8.98
CA GLU A 66 -6.77 -23.72 8.60
C GLU A 66 -6.01 -24.36 9.78
N LEU A 67 -5.56 -23.56 10.76
CA LEU A 67 -4.69 -24.02 11.85
C LEU A 67 -5.39 -24.14 13.21
N GLY A 68 -6.67 -23.72 13.30
CA GLY A 68 -7.42 -23.60 14.55
C GLY A 68 -7.10 -22.31 15.32
N GLU A 69 -7.97 -21.93 16.28
CA GLU A 69 -7.94 -20.62 16.94
C GLU A 69 -6.56 -20.23 17.50
N ARG A 70 -5.96 -21.09 18.34
CA ARG A 70 -4.71 -20.76 19.02
C ARG A 70 -3.53 -20.67 18.05
N ALA A 71 -3.34 -21.69 17.21
CA ALA A 71 -2.21 -21.72 16.30
C ALA A 71 -2.35 -20.67 15.19
N GLY A 72 -3.56 -20.48 14.66
CA GLY A 72 -3.87 -19.44 13.68
C GLY A 72 -3.62 -18.03 14.22
N ALA A 73 -4.02 -17.72 15.46
CA ALA A 73 -3.72 -16.43 16.08
C ALA A 73 -2.21 -16.18 16.23
N TRP A 74 -1.44 -17.18 16.69
CA TRP A 74 0.03 -17.08 16.77
C TRP A 74 0.69 -16.94 15.40
N ALA A 75 0.21 -17.68 14.40
CA ALA A 75 0.69 -17.57 13.03
C ALA A 75 0.41 -16.18 12.44
N THR A 76 -0.74 -15.60 12.73
CA THR A 76 -1.11 -14.24 12.27
C THR A 76 -0.19 -13.19 12.88
N ALA A 77 -0.01 -13.21 14.20
CA ALA A 77 0.89 -12.30 14.89
C ALA A 77 2.34 -12.49 14.42
N GLY A 78 2.79 -13.74 14.30
CA GLY A 78 4.12 -14.10 13.81
C GLY A 78 4.36 -13.62 12.37
N GLY A 79 3.38 -13.79 11.48
CA GLY A 79 3.41 -13.29 10.11
C GLY A 79 3.50 -11.76 10.07
N PHE A 80 2.68 -11.06 10.86
CA PHE A 80 2.68 -9.60 10.96
C PHE A 80 4.03 -9.04 11.41
N PHE A 81 4.56 -9.52 12.54
CA PHE A 81 5.88 -9.07 13.01
C PHE A 81 7.03 -9.59 12.13
N GLY A 82 6.85 -10.74 11.48
CA GLY A 82 7.78 -11.25 10.47
C GLY A 82 7.87 -10.32 9.26
N GLY A 83 6.74 -9.80 8.79
CA GLY A 83 6.68 -8.76 7.76
C GLY A 83 7.40 -7.48 8.15
N ILE A 84 7.15 -6.99 9.37
CA ILE A 84 7.87 -5.84 9.95
C ILE A 84 9.38 -6.09 9.97
N ALA A 85 9.81 -7.25 10.47
CA ALA A 85 11.22 -7.60 10.54
C ALA A 85 11.86 -7.68 9.15
N LEU A 86 11.17 -8.27 8.17
CA LEU A 86 11.62 -8.38 6.79
C LEU A 86 11.87 -7.00 6.18
N ILE A 87 10.89 -6.09 6.25
CA ILE A 87 11.07 -4.75 5.66
C ILE A 87 12.10 -3.92 6.42
N ALA A 88 12.22 -4.07 7.74
CA ALA A 88 13.25 -3.40 8.52
C ALA A 88 14.66 -3.88 8.14
N VAL A 89 14.82 -5.19 7.86
CA VAL A 89 16.08 -5.74 7.34
C VAL A 89 16.37 -5.22 5.93
N ILE A 90 15.38 -5.23 5.03
CA ILE A 90 15.55 -4.69 3.67
C ILE A 90 15.93 -3.20 3.73
N ASP A 91 15.27 -2.39 4.56
CA ASP A 91 15.57 -0.97 4.71
C ASP A 91 16.99 -0.73 5.26
N ARG A 92 17.51 -1.60 6.12
CA ARG A 92 18.90 -1.53 6.58
C ARG A 92 19.92 -2.00 5.54
N LEU A 93 19.59 -3.02 4.75
CA LEU A 93 20.49 -3.59 3.75
C LEU A 93 20.62 -2.74 2.49
N VAL A 94 19.58 -1.97 2.13
CA VAL A 94 19.65 -1.02 0.99
C VAL A 94 20.49 0.18 1.43
N PRO A 95 21.80 0.26 1.06
CA PRO A 95 22.73 1.18 1.69
C PRO A 95 22.36 2.62 1.37
N SER A 96 22.32 3.44 2.42
CA SER A 96 22.33 4.88 2.29
C SER A 96 23.70 5.26 1.69
N ARG A 97 23.78 5.56 0.39
CA ARG A 97 24.88 6.41 -0.11
C ARG A 97 24.62 7.85 0.35
N VAL A 98 24.57 8.02 1.67
CA VAL A 98 24.53 9.31 2.35
C VAL A 98 25.96 9.49 2.81
N ASN A 99 26.67 10.39 2.13
CA ASN A 99 28.00 10.76 2.56
C ASN A 99 27.81 11.49 3.90
N PRO A 100 28.38 11.01 5.03
CA PRO A 100 28.16 11.62 6.35
C PRO A 100 28.63 13.08 6.48
N HIS A 101 29.26 13.62 5.44
CA HIS A 101 29.73 15.01 5.33
C HIS A 101 28.77 15.95 4.58
N GLU A 102 27.58 15.50 4.16
CA GLU A 102 26.54 16.40 3.65
C GLU A 102 25.79 17.04 4.83
N TYR A 103 26.01 18.34 5.02
CA TYR A 103 25.40 19.14 6.08
C TYR A 103 23.85 19.02 6.07
N PRO A 104 23.17 19.09 7.23
CA PRO A 104 21.71 18.95 7.36
C PRO A 104 20.87 19.95 6.55
N HIS A 105 21.50 20.94 5.91
CA HIS A 105 20.87 21.99 5.12
C HIS A 105 21.12 21.87 3.60
N ASP A 106 21.70 20.78 3.11
CA ASP A 106 21.86 20.57 1.67
C ASP A 106 20.59 19.99 1.02
N ASP A 107 20.06 20.68 0.02
CA ASP A 107 18.89 20.27 -0.77
C ASP A 107 19.07 18.87 -1.39
N GLY A 108 20.31 18.47 -1.67
CA GLY A 108 20.63 17.14 -2.19
C GLY A 108 20.32 15.99 -1.22
N GLY A 109 20.49 16.19 0.09
CA GLY A 109 20.17 15.19 1.11
C GLY A 109 18.66 14.96 1.25
N ARG A 110 17.88 16.05 1.20
CA ARG A 110 16.42 16.05 1.20
C ARG A 110 15.83 15.30 0.01
N GLN A 111 16.28 15.64 -1.21
CA GLN A 111 15.81 14.98 -2.44
C GLN A 111 16.07 13.47 -2.41
N ARG A 112 17.24 13.03 -1.93
CA ARG A 112 17.56 11.60 -1.80
C ARG A 112 16.64 10.87 -0.83
N ARG A 113 16.32 11.45 0.34
CA ARG A 113 15.38 10.85 1.31
C ARG A 113 13.98 10.69 0.73
N LEU A 114 13.45 11.74 0.11
CA LEU A 114 12.13 11.72 -0.53
C LEU A 114 12.07 10.72 -1.70
N MET A 115 13.11 10.64 -2.54
CA MET A 115 13.19 9.61 -3.58
C MET A 115 13.18 8.21 -2.99
N ARG A 116 14.06 7.92 -2.02
CA ARG A 116 14.17 6.59 -1.41
C ARG A 116 12.84 6.13 -0.85
N MET A 117 12.21 6.98 -0.05
CA MET A 117 10.88 6.75 0.50
C MET A 117 9.86 6.45 -0.58
N GLY A 118 9.68 7.32 -1.57
CA GLY A 118 8.70 7.10 -2.62
C GLY A 118 8.96 5.81 -3.41
N THR A 119 10.22 5.46 -3.67
CA THR A 119 10.58 4.19 -4.32
C THR A 119 10.33 2.97 -3.44
N MET A 120 10.62 3.05 -2.13
CA MET A 120 10.35 1.96 -1.18
C MET A 120 8.85 1.75 -0.99
N THR A 121 8.09 2.84 -0.89
CA THR A 121 6.62 2.81 -0.84
C THR A 121 6.06 2.18 -2.11
N ALA A 122 6.58 2.52 -3.30
CA ALA A 122 6.15 1.91 -4.56
C ALA A 122 6.40 0.39 -4.60
N VAL A 123 7.57 -0.05 -4.13
CA VAL A 123 7.89 -1.50 -4.05
C VAL A 123 6.96 -2.21 -3.07
N ALA A 124 6.72 -1.62 -1.89
CA ALA A 124 5.85 -2.23 -0.89
C ALA A 124 4.39 -2.32 -1.35
N ILE A 125 3.87 -1.28 -1.99
CA ILE A 125 2.55 -1.30 -2.62
C ILE A 125 2.50 -2.37 -3.71
N ALA A 126 3.52 -2.46 -4.57
CA ALA A 126 3.54 -3.52 -5.58
C ALA A 126 3.50 -4.93 -4.96
N ILE A 127 4.20 -5.14 -3.83
CA ILE A 127 4.20 -6.41 -3.10
C ILE A 127 2.85 -6.69 -2.45
N HIS A 128 2.12 -5.66 -1.99
CA HIS A 128 0.78 -5.79 -1.40
C HIS A 128 -0.31 -6.03 -2.46
N ASN A 129 -0.26 -5.25 -3.55
CA ASN A 129 -1.29 -5.28 -4.58
C ASN A 129 -1.24 -6.59 -5.37
N PHE A 130 -0.11 -7.29 -5.37
CA PHE A 130 -0.02 -8.60 -6.04
C PHE A 130 -0.92 -9.67 -5.37
N PRO A 131 -0.79 -9.99 -4.07
CA PRO A 131 -1.72 -10.86 -3.36
C PRO A 131 -3.18 -10.37 -3.40
N GLU A 132 -3.40 -9.06 -3.30
CA GLU A 132 -4.73 -8.47 -3.37
C GLU A 132 -5.39 -8.71 -4.74
N GLY A 133 -4.64 -8.46 -5.82
CA GLY A 133 -5.09 -8.72 -7.18
C GLY A 133 -5.39 -10.19 -7.42
N PHE A 134 -4.58 -11.10 -6.86
CA PHE A 134 -4.87 -12.54 -6.89
C PHE A 134 -6.20 -12.86 -6.18
N ALA A 135 -6.39 -12.37 -4.96
CA ALA A 135 -7.60 -12.58 -4.17
C ALA A 135 -8.85 -12.06 -4.90
N THR A 136 -8.76 -10.84 -5.42
CA THR A 136 -9.82 -10.17 -6.19
C THR A 136 -10.16 -10.94 -7.45
N PHE A 137 -9.15 -11.46 -8.17
CA PHE A 137 -9.37 -12.26 -9.37
C PHE A 137 -10.10 -13.58 -9.05
N VAL A 138 -9.69 -14.28 -8.00
CA VAL A 138 -10.34 -15.53 -7.57
C VAL A 138 -11.77 -15.26 -7.12
N ALA A 139 -11.99 -14.21 -6.32
CA ALA A 139 -13.33 -13.83 -5.87
C ALA A 139 -14.25 -13.49 -7.07
N ALA A 140 -13.74 -12.74 -8.05
CA ALA A 140 -14.48 -12.40 -9.26
C ALA A 140 -14.79 -13.61 -10.14
N MET A 141 -13.93 -14.63 -10.15
CA MET A 141 -14.16 -15.89 -10.86
C MET A 141 -15.21 -16.77 -10.15
N GLN A 142 -15.35 -16.66 -8.84
CA GLN A 142 -16.27 -17.50 -8.05
C GLN A 142 -17.65 -16.86 -7.90
N GLU A 143 -17.72 -15.60 -7.48
CA GLU A 143 -18.97 -14.91 -7.18
C GLU A 143 -18.90 -13.41 -7.51
N PRO A 144 -19.15 -13.03 -8.79
CA PRO A 144 -19.09 -11.64 -9.26
C PRO A 144 -19.91 -10.64 -8.44
N SER A 145 -21.08 -11.05 -7.95
CA SER A 145 -21.98 -10.20 -7.15
C SER A 145 -21.35 -9.77 -5.82
N VAL A 146 -20.49 -10.59 -5.24
CA VAL A 146 -19.72 -10.29 -4.02
C VAL A 146 -18.43 -9.56 -4.35
N ALA A 147 -17.79 -9.91 -5.46
CA ALA A 147 -16.51 -9.31 -5.86
C ALA A 147 -16.62 -7.83 -6.25
N ILE A 148 -17.70 -7.40 -6.90
CA ILE A 148 -17.84 -6.01 -7.38
C ILE A 148 -17.78 -5.00 -6.21
N PRO A 149 -18.58 -5.11 -5.13
CA PRO A 149 -18.48 -4.21 -3.98
C PRO A 149 -17.05 -4.18 -3.38
N VAL A 150 -16.42 -5.34 -3.24
CA VAL A 150 -15.05 -5.47 -2.70
C VAL A 150 -14.04 -4.74 -3.58
N VAL A 151 -14.14 -4.88 -4.91
CA VAL A 151 -13.27 -4.17 -5.87
C VAL A 151 -13.41 -2.66 -5.76
N VAL A 152 -14.62 -2.15 -5.52
CA VAL A 152 -14.82 -0.71 -5.31
C VAL A 152 -14.17 -0.26 -4.00
N ALA A 153 -14.28 -1.05 -2.92
CA ALA A 153 -13.59 -0.77 -1.66
C ALA A 153 -12.07 -0.70 -1.85
N ILE A 154 -11.51 -1.68 -2.57
CA ILE A 154 -10.10 -1.75 -2.92
C ILE A 154 -9.66 -0.53 -3.74
N ALA A 155 -10.41 -0.18 -4.79
CA ALA A 155 -10.11 0.97 -5.63
C ALA A 155 -10.05 2.27 -4.80
N LEU A 156 -10.90 2.41 -3.77
CA LEU A 156 -10.90 3.58 -2.91
C LEU A 156 -9.64 3.69 -2.03
N HIS A 157 -9.08 2.59 -1.54
CA HIS A 157 -7.83 2.63 -0.77
C HIS A 157 -6.57 2.74 -1.65
N ASN A 158 -6.64 2.25 -2.88
CA ASN A 158 -5.56 2.37 -3.86
C ASN A 158 -5.29 3.83 -4.25
N ILE A 159 -6.29 4.71 -4.20
CA ILE A 159 -6.09 6.16 -4.45
C ILE A 159 -5.04 6.75 -3.46
N PRO A 160 -5.21 6.65 -2.13
CA PRO A 160 -4.22 7.03 -1.14
C PRO A 160 -2.82 6.42 -1.35
N GLU A 161 -2.71 5.19 -1.82
CA GLU A 161 -1.43 4.55 -2.16
C GLU A 161 -0.74 5.25 -3.33
N GLY A 162 -1.51 5.64 -4.35
CA GLY A 162 -1.00 6.41 -5.47
C GLY A 162 -0.39 7.74 -5.04
N ILE A 163 -1.06 8.41 -4.12
CA ILE A 163 -0.60 9.67 -3.51
C ILE A 163 0.70 9.45 -2.74
N SER A 164 0.79 8.39 -1.93
CA SER A 164 1.94 8.10 -1.06
C SER A 164 3.22 7.82 -1.83
N VAL A 165 3.12 7.33 -3.07
CA VAL A 165 4.25 7.14 -4.00
C VAL A 165 4.56 8.40 -4.77
N ALA A 166 3.56 9.02 -5.39
CA ALA A 166 3.77 10.08 -6.36
C ALA A 166 4.25 11.39 -5.72
N VAL A 167 3.69 11.78 -4.58
CA VAL A 167 4.01 13.04 -3.90
C VAL A 167 5.50 13.11 -3.53
N PRO A 168 6.09 12.15 -2.78
CA PRO A 168 7.50 12.25 -2.39
C PRO A 168 8.45 12.17 -3.60
N ILE A 169 8.15 11.35 -4.62
CA ILE A 169 8.97 11.30 -5.84
C ILE A 169 8.93 12.63 -6.59
N HIS A 170 7.76 13.26 -6.69
CA HIS A 170 7.63 14.55 -7.34
C HIS A 170 8.32 15.66 -6.55
N SER A 171 8.14 15.70 -5.22
CA SER A 171 8.84 16.65 -4.35
C SER A 171 10.36 16.49 -4.41
N ALA A 172 10.86 15.29 -4.71
CA ALA A 172 12.28 15.03 -4.85
C ALA A 172 12.88 15.37 -6.22
N THR A 173 12.09 15.29 -7.30
CA THR A 173 12.61 15.35 -8.68
C THR A 173 12.05 16.47 -9.53
N GLY A 174 10.93 17.06 -9.13
CA GLY A 174 10.15 17.98 -9.97
C GLY A 174 9.47 17.31 -11.18
N ASP A 175 9.66 16.00 -11.39
CA ASP A 175 9.16 15.29 -12.58
C ASP A 175 7.85 14.56 -12.30
N ARG A 176 6.74 15.12 -12.79
CA ARG A 176 5.40 14.52 -12.68
C ARG A 176 5.29 13.18 -13.42
N ARG A 177 5.94 13.03 -14.58
CA ARG A 177 5.87 11.79 -15.37
C ARG A 177 6.60 10.67 -14.65
N LYS A 178 7.75 10.97 -14.04
CA LYS A 178 8.47 10.02 -13.21
C LYS A 178 7.64 9.60 -12.00
N ALA A 179 7.08 10.55 -11.25
CA ALA A 179 6.23 10.26 -10.10
C ALA A 179 5.02 9.39 -10.47
N PHE A 180 4.29 9.77 -11.53
CA PHE A 180 3.17 9.00 -12.04
C PHE A 180 3.59 7.58 -12.45
N ARG A 181 4.71 7.43 -13.17
CA ARG A 181 5.18 6.12 -13.63
C ARG A 181 5.46 5.16 -12.47
N TYR A 182 6.09 5.63 -11.39
CA TYR A 182 6.37 4.76 -10.24
C TYR A 182 5.08 4.27 -9.58
N SER A 183 4.13 5.17 -9.37
CA SER A 183 2.83 4.82 -8.77
C SER A 183 1.96 3.95 -9.69
N PHE A 184 1.93 4.27 -10.98
CA PHE A 184 1.18 3.50 -11.96
C PHE A 184 1.72 2.08 -12.08
N LEU A 185 3.06 1.93 -12.13
CA LEU A 185 3.70 0.61 -12.19
C LEU A 185 3.48 -0.20 -10.91
N SER A 186 3.41 0.43 -9.73
CA SER A 186 3.06 -0.30 -8.50
C SER A 186 1.61 -0.78 -8.51
N GLY A 187 0.68 0.02 -9.04
CA GLY A 187 -0.73 -0.38 -9.21
C GLY A 187 -0.93 -1.52 -10.22
N LEU A 188 -0.10 -1.60 -11.27
CA LEU A 188 -0.13 -2.72 -12.23
C LEU A 188 0.23 -4.09 -11.61
N ALA A 189 0.79 -4.11 -10.39
CA ALA A 189 1.00 -5.36 -9.67
C ALA A 189 -0.32 -6.09 -9.37
N GLU A 190 -1.45 -5.38 -9.31
CA GLU A 190 -2.76 -5.96 -9.04
C GLU A 190 -3.29 -6.83 -10.19
N PRO A 191 -3.49 -6.32 -11.42
CA PRO A 191 -3.87 -7.17 -12.55
C PRO A 191 -2.81 -8.25 -12.85
N LEU A 192 -1.53 -7.96 -12.60
CA LEU A 192 -0.46 -8.95 -12.74
C LEU A 192 -0.62 -10.09 -11.72
N GLY A 193 -0.90 -9.76 -10.46
CA GLY A 193 -1.19 -10.70 -9.38
C GLY A 193 -2.45 -11.52 -9.66
N GLY A 194 -3.49 -10.89 -10.19
CA GLY A 194 -4.70 -11.59 -10.65
C GLY A 194 -4.40 -12.68 -11.68
N VAL A 195 -3.72 -12.31 -12.78
CA VAL A 195 -3.43 -13.22 -13.89
C VAL A 195 -2.40 -14.28 -13.50
N LEU A 196 -1.24 -13.88 -12.97
CA LEU A 196 -0.17 -14.82 -12.62
C LEU A 196 -0.55 -15.66 -11.40
N GLY A 197 -1.23 -15.06 -10.44
CA GLY A 197 -1.75 -15.75 -9.27
C GLY A 197 -2.72 -16.86 -9.68
N TYR A 198 -3.71 -16.54 -10.51
CA TYR A 198 -4.68 -17.53 -10.97
C TYR A 198 -4.06 -18.63 -11.84
N LEU A 199 -3.22 -18.27 -12.82
CA LEU A 199 -2.70 -19.24 -13.79
C LEU A 199 -1.57 -20.12 -13.25
N ILE A 200 -0.76 -19.61 -12.32
CA ILE A 200 0.49 -20.26 -11.88
C ILE A 200 0.44 -20.60 -10.40
N LEU A 201 0.00 -19.67 -9.55
CA LEU A 201 0.13 -19.81 -8.10
C LEU A 201 -1.05 -20.52 -7.44
N LEU A 202 -2.24 -20.51 -8.05
CA LEU A 202 -3.47 -21.07 -7.49
C LEU A 202 -3.29 -22.49 -6.92
N PRO A 203 -2.57 -23.44 -7.57
CA PRO A 203 -2.36 -24.78 -7.00
C PRO A 203 -1.55 -24.82 -5.70
N PHE A 204 -0.81 -23.74 -5.40
CA PHE A 204 0.09 -23.62 -4.25
C PHE A 204 -0.44 -22.65 -3.18
N MET A 205 -1.55 -21.94 -3.45
CA MET A 205 -2.14 -20.95 -2.56
C MET A 205 -3.20 -21.59 -1.67
N SER A 206 -2.77 -22.28 -0.60
CA SER A 206 -3.68 -22.67 0.48
C SER A 206 -4.07 -21.47 1.34
N ASP A 207 -5.14 -21.59 2.12
CA ASP A 207 -5.60 -20.55 3.05
C ASP A 207 -4.52 -20.16 4.06
N ALA A 208 -3.69 -21.13 4.49
CA ALA A 208 -2.53 -20.84 5.32
C ALA A 208 -1.49 -19.96 4.59
N VAL A 209 -1.16 -20.26 3.34
CA VAL A 209 -0.21 -19.44 2.57
C VAL A 209 -0.76 -18.04 2.35
N PHE A 210 -2.04 -17.95 1.98
CA PHE A 210 -2.74 -16.68 1.82
C PHE A 210 -2.69 -15.85 3.11
N GLY A 211 -3.05 -16.46 4.24
CA GLY A 211 -3.04 -15.78 5.52
C GLY A 211 -1.66 -15.35 5.99
N VAL A 212 -0.60 -16.15 5.79
CA VAL A 212 0.79 -15.75 6.10
C VAL A 212 1.22 -14.55 5.25
N VAL A 213 0.91 -14.57 3.94
CA VAL A 213 1.24 -13.48 3.03
C VAL A 213 0.53 -12.19 3.44
N PHE A 214 -0.78 -12.24 3.71
CA PHE A 214 -1.56 -11.07 4.14
C PHE A 214 -1.09 -10.54 5.50
N ALA A 215 -0.78 -11.41 6.47
CA ALA A 215 -0.22 -11.00 7.75
C ALA A 215 1.10 -10.24 7.55
N GLY A 216 2.02 -10.81 6.76
CA GLY A 216 3.30 -10.17 6.45
C GLY A 216 3.14 -8.81 5.78
N VAL A 217 2.26 -8.71 4.78
CA VAL A 217 1.98 -7.47 4.07
C VAL A 217 1.42 -6.38 4.99
N ALA A 218 0.46 -6.72 5.86
CA ALA A 218 -0.05 -5.78 6.87
C ALA A 218 1.08 -5.24 7.76
N GLY A 219 2.00 -6.11 8.18
CA GLY A 219 3.18 -5.69 8.95
C GLY A 219 4.08 -4.72 8.18
N ILE A 220 4.36 -5.02 6.91
CA ILE A 220 5.20 -4.18 6.04
C ILE A 220 4.57 -2.77 5.88
N MET A 221 3.28 -2.70 5.60
CA MET A 221 2.57 -1.43 5.40
C MET A 221 2.50 -0.58 6.67
N VAL A 222 2.29 -1.21 7.83
CA VAL A 222 2.35 -0.51 9.13
C VAL A 222 3.75 0.04 9.38
N PHE A 223 4.80 -0.77 9.15
CA PHE A 223 6.18 -0.29 9.33
C PHE A 223 6.50 0.90 8.43
N ILE A 224 6.16 0.85 7.14
CA ILE A 224 6.42 1.95 6.20
C ILE A 224 5.66 3.21 6.60
N SER A 225 4.42 3.06 7.06
CA SER A 225 3.62 4.19 7.52
C SER A 225 4.24 4.88 8.73
N LEU A 226 4.75 4.10 9.69
CA LEU A 226 5.35 4.61 10.93
C LEU A 226 6.79 5.07 10.80
N ASP A 227 7.62 4.40 10.00
CA ASP A 227 9.05 4.70 9.86
C ASP A 227 9.35 5.70 8.73
N LYS A 228 8.50 5.74 7.69
CA LYS A 228 8.72 6.58 6.52
C LYS A 228 7.67 7.68 6.37
N LEU A 229 6.40 7.33 6.18
CA LEU A 229 5.38 8.31 5.77
C LEU A 229 5.08 9.35 6.85
N LEU A 230 4.74 8.91 8.07
CA LEU A 230 4.39 9.80 9.17
C LEU A 230 5.58 10.68 9.62
N PRO A 231 6.80 10.16 9.83
CA PRO A 231 7.96 10.98 10.15
C PRO A 231 8.27 12.01 9.07
N THR A 232 8.12 11.64 7.80
CA THR A 232 8.31 12.57 6.67
C THR A 232 7.27 13.67 6.66
N ALA A 233 6.00 13.33 6.88
CA ALA A 233 4.95 14.33 6.97
C ALA A 233 5.30 15.39 8.03
N GLN A 234 5.81 14.93 9.18
CA GLN A 234 6.23 15.79 10.30
C GLN A 234 7.55 16.54 10.06
N GLU A 235 8.53 15.95 9.36
CA GLU A 235 9.82 16.59 9.02
C GLU A 235 9.61 17.77 8.07
N TYR A 236 8.73 17.61 7.07
CA TYR A 236 8.61 18.57 5.97
C TYR A 236 7.43 19.53 6.05
N GLY A 237 6.48 19.33 6.96
CA GLY A 237 5.42 20.30 7.22
C GLY A 237 5.02 20.36 8.68
N GLU A 238 3.87 20.96 8.96
CA GLU A 238 3.44 21.21 10.33
C GLU A 238 3.01 19.91 11.02
N HIS A 239 3.48 19.69 12.24
CA HIS A 239 3.19 18.48 13.02
C HIS A 239 1.69 18.22 13.13
N HIS A 240 0.90 19.25 13.48
CA HIS A 240 -0.56 19.13 13.60
C HIS A 240 -1.26 18.81 12.27
N LEU A 241 -0.82 19.39 11.15
CA LEU A 241 -1.38 19.08 9.83
C LEU A 241 -1.13 17.62 9.45
N SER A 242 0.04 17.08 9.80
CA SER A 242 0.38 15.67 9.57
C SER A 242 -0.54 14.74 10.36
N VAL A 243 -0.81 15.06 11.63
CA VAL A 243 -1.70 14.29 12.49
C VAL A 243 -3.17 14.40 12.03
N TYR A 244 -3.63 15.58 11.63
CA TYR A 244 -4.97 15.76 11.08
C TYR A 244 -5.15 15.00 9.76
N GLY A 245 -4.13 15.02 8.90
CA GLY A 245 -4.08 14.18 7.71
C GLY A 245 -4.25 12.71 8.08
N LEU A 246 -3.45 12.21 9.02
CA LEU A 246 -3.51 10.83 9.49
C LEU A 246 -4.90 10.44 10.01
N VAL A 247 -5.47 11.22 10.93
CA VAL A 247 -6.80 10.92 11.47
C VAL A 247 -7.87 10.99 10.39
N ALA A 248 -7.79 11.96 9.47
CA ALA A 248 -8.72 12.04 8.34
C ALA A 248 -8.59 10.84 7.40
N GLY A 249 -7.37 10.37 7.14
CA GLY A 249 -7.12 9.16 6.36
C GLY A 249 -7.72 7.92 6.99
N MET A 250 -7.52 7.73 8.30
CA MET A 250 -8.15 6.65 9.05
C MET A 250 -9.68 6.73 8.98
N ALA A 251 -10.26 7.92 9.15
CA ALA A 251 -11.71 8.11 9.11
C ALA A 251 -12.30 7.85 7.71
N VAL A 252 -11.65 8.31 6.64
CA VAL A 252 -12.08 8.05 5.27
C VAL A 252 -12.03 6.55 4.98
N MET A 253 -10.96 5.87 5.39
CA MET A 253 -10.83 4.43 5.21
C MET A 253 -11.88 3.66 6.04
N ALA A 254 -12.15 4.09 7.26
CA ALA A 254 -13.20 3.50 8.10
C ALA A 254 -14.57 3.59 7.41
N VAL A 255 -14.93 4.78 6.92
CA VAL A 255 -16.19 4.99 6.21
C VAL A 255 -16.23 4.18 4.92
N SER A 256 -15.14 4.12 4.15
CA SER A 256 -15.12 3.34 2.91
C SER A 256 -15.36 1.87 3.19
N LEU A 257 -14.76 1.27 4.23
CA LEU A 257 -15.03 -0.12 4.59
C LEU A 257 -16.49 -0.34 4.99
N LEU A 258 -17.07 0.57 5.79
CA LEU A 258 -18.46 0.45 6.24
C LEU A 258 -19.49 0.57 5.11
N LEU A 259 -19.15 1.20 3.98
CA LEU A 259 -20.05 1.30 2.83
C LEU A 259 -20.24 -0.04 2.08
N PHE A 260 -19.39 -1.04 2.35
CA PHE A 260 -19.40 -2.34 1.66
C PHE A 260 -19.64 -3.54 2.60
N VAL A 261 -20.04 -3.28 3.85
CA VAL A 261 -20.56 -4.29 4.80
C VAL A 261 -22.08 -4.27 4.76
#